data_AF-A0A7J0GNY6-F1
#
_entry.id   AF-A0A7J0GNY6-F1
#
_cell.length_a   1.000
_cell.length_b   1.000
_cell.length_c   1.000
_cell.angle_alpha   90.00
_cell.angle_beta   90.00
_cell.angle_gamma   90.00
#
_symmetry.space_group_name_H-M   'P 1'
#
loop_
_entity.id
_entity.type
_entity.pdbx_description
1 polymer ?
#
loop_
_entity_poly.entity_id
_entity_poly.type
_entity_poly.pdbx_seq_one_letter_code
_entity_poly.pdbx_strand_id
1 'polypeptide(L)'
;MESDPPFQEKYKSLFGSVMEQSMIPARVYEKNHFIDNEFELPLVDLSRLSLSDHDRKECKREVARAASKLGLFQVVNHGISGEILARMKCEQQKLFWQPFQKKVKEKFLDTSTDYYHWGNPNATSLMQFSWSEAFHIPLNHVQMWKEYNSTLRYVLNTKITPDLFV
;
A
#
# COMPACT_ATOMS: atom_id res chain seq x y z
N MET A 1 18.06 10.41 -14.89
CA MET A 1 18.56 9.29 -14.05
C MET A 1 17.42 8.33 -13.85
N GLU A 2 17.68 7.03 -13.88
CA GLU A 2 16.67 5.97 -13.73
C GLU A 2 16.00 6.00 -12.35
N SER A 3 14.67 5.91 -12.33
CA SER A 3 13.87 5.94 -11.11
C SER A 3 13.55 4.54 -10.59
N ASP A 4 13.32 3.61 -11.51
CA ASP A 4 12.93 2.26 -11.16
C ASP A 4 14.07 1.49 -10.47
N PRO A 5 13.75 0.61 -9.52
CA PRO A 5 14.73 -0.31 -8.98
C PRO A 5 15.23 -1.29 -10.06
N PRO A 6 16.50 -1.73 -9.99
CA PRO A 6 17.08 -2.65 -10.95
C PRO A 6 16.60 -4.09 -10.69
N PHE A 7 15.29 -4.34 -10.83
CA PHE A 7 14.65 -5.64 -10.61
C PHE A 7 15.20 -6.69 -11.57
N GLN A 8 15.31 -6.35 -12.84
CA GLN A 8 15.74 -7.28 -13.88
C GLN A 8 17.18 -7.73 -13.66
N GLU A 9 18.08 -6.79 -13.37
CA GLU A 9 19.49 -7.07 -13.10
C GLU A 9 19.65 -7.90 -11.83
N LYS A 10 18.94 -7.54 -10.75
CA LYS A 10 19.05 -8.21 -9.45
C LYS A 10 18.52 -9.64 -9.46
N TYR A 11 17.40 -9.89 -10.13
CA TYR A 11 16.71 -11.19 -10.08
C TYR A 11 16.95 -12.06 -11.32
N LYS A 12 17.87 -11.67 -12.22
CA LYS A 12 18.18 -12.40 -13.45
C LYS A 12 18.42 -13.90 -13.24
N SER A 13 19.12 -14.28 -12.17
CA SER A 13 19.40 -15.68 -11.84
C SER A 13 18.15 -16.49 -11.45
N LEU A 14 17.17 -15.85 -10.81
CA LEU A 14 15.90 -16.51 -10.45
C LEU A 14 15.08 -16.87 -11.69
N PHE A 15 15.14 -16.05 -12.75
CA PHE A 15 14.42 -16.29 -13.99
C PHE A 15 15.20 -17.17 -14.98
N GLY A 16 16.53 -17.21 -14.89
CA GLY A 16 17.37 -18.11 -15.71
C GLY A 16 17.04 -19.59 -15.49
N SER A 17 16.80 -20.00 -14.24
CA SER A 17 16.45 -21.38 -13.89
C SER A 17 15.08 -21.82 -14.41
N VAL A 18 14.15 -20.89 -14.61
CA VAL A 18 12.81 -21.15 -15.15
C VAL A 18 12.86 -21.43 -16.65
N MET A 19 13.71 -20.69 -17.36
CA MET A 19 13.95 -20.90 -18.79
C MET A 19 14.60 -22.27 -19.04
N GLU A 20 15.52 -22.71 -18.16
CA GLU A 20 16.11 -24.06 -18.21
C GLU A 20 15.11 -25.17 -17.80
N GLN A 21 14.22 -24.90 -16.83
CA GLN A 21 13.17 -25.84 -16.41
C GLN A 21 12.00 -25.95 -17.39
N SER A 22 11.83 -24.99 -18.32
CA SER A 22 10.80 -25.01 -19.36
C SER A 22 10.99 -26.10 -20.42
N MET A 23 12.13 -26.80 -20.43
CA MET A 23 12.36 -28.01 -21.24
C MET A 23 11.83 -29.31 -20.61
N ILE A 24 11.18 -29.23 -19.45
CA ILE A 24 10.43 -30.34 -18.84
C ILE A 24 8.93 -30.09 -19.10
N PRO A 25 8.13 -31.08 -19.56
CA PRO A 25 6.72 -30.87 -19.87
C PRO A 25 6.01 -30.27 -18.67
N ALA A 26 5.30 -29.16 -18.91
CA ALA A 26 4.54 -28.39 -17.94
C ALA A 26 3.83 -29.32 -16.95
N ARG A 27 4.44 -29.53 -15.78
CA ARG A 27 3.77 -30.14 -14.63
C ARG A 27 2.76 -29.12 -14.17
N VAL A 28 1.57 -29.23 -14.74
CA VAL A 28 0.27 -28.92 -14.15
C VAL A 28 0.39 -27.83 -13.09
N TYR A 29 0.48 -26.58 -13.54
CA TYR A 29 -0.23 -25.53 -12.81
C TYR A 29 -1.69 -25.97 -12.88
N GLU A 30 -2.12 -26.73 -11.88
CA GLU A 30 -3.53 -26.88 -11.55
C GLU A 30 -3.97 -25.45 -11.29
N LYS A 31 -4.46 -24.83 -12.36
CA LYS A 31 -5.29 -23.65 -12.31
C LYS A 31 -6.47 -24.14 -11.51
N ASN A 32 -6.38 -24.01 -10.18
CA ASN A 32 -7.55 -23.92 -9.35
C ASN A 32 -8.34 -22.81 -10.03
N HIS A 33 -9.34 -23.22 -10.83
CA HIS A 33 -10.45 -22.40 -11.22
C HIS A 33 -11.09 -22.06 -9.88
N PHE A 34 -10.51 -21.06 -9.20
CA PHE A 34 -11.25 -20.27 -8.25
C PHE A 34 -12.44 -19.82 -9.08
N ILE A 35 -13.58 -20.42 -8.75
CA ILE A 35 -14.87 -19.97 -9.26
C ILE A 35 -14.83 -18.46 -9.12
N ASP A 36 -14.98 -17.79 -10.25
CA ASP A 36 -15.15 -16.36 -10.36
C ASP A 36 -16.49 -15.98 -9.74
N ASN A 37 -16.63 -16.25 -8.44
CA ASN A 37 -17.56 -15.55 -7.61
C ASN A 37 -16.85 -14.22 -7.38
N GLU A 38 -17.18 -13.23 -8.20
CA GLU A 38 -16.86 -11.83 -7.94
C GLU A 38 -17.30 -11.55 -6.50
N PHE A 39 -16.33 -11.61 -5.58
CA PHE A 39 -16.60 -11.46 -4.17
C PHE A 39 -16.67 -9.96 -3.89
N GLU A 40 -17.87 -9.40 -3.95
CA GLU A 40 -18.06 -7.99 -3.64
C GLU A 40 -17.73 -7.73 -2.17
N LEU A 41 -16.70 -6.93 -1.93
CA LEU A 41 -16.38 -6.45 -0.59
C LEU A 41 -17.53 -5.56 -0.10
N PRO A 42 -17.98 -5.71 1.16
CA PRO A 42 -19.01 -4.83 1.72
C PRO A 42 -18.61 -3.36 1.59
N LEU A 43 -19.54 -2.53 1.12
CA LEU A 43 -19.37 -1.10 1.01
C LEU A 43 -20.15 -0.40 2.13
N VAL A 44 -19.45 0.31 3.01
CA VAL A 44 -20.06 1.01 4.16
C VAL A 44 -20.08 2.52 3.91
N ASP A 45 -21.27 3.12 3.98
CA ASP A 45 -21.44 4.57 3.93
C ASP A 45 -21.25 5.18 5.33
N LEU A 46 -20.15 5.89 5.53
CA LEU A 46 -19.80 6.50 6.81
C LEU A 46 -20.52 7.83 7.08
N SER A 47 -21.20 8.43 6.09
CA SER A 47 -22.03 9.63 6.33
C SER A 47 -23.13 9.35 7.36
N ARG A 48 -23.58 8.09 7.46
CA ARG A 48 -24.61 7.63 8.41
C ARG A 48 -24.21 7.80 9.87
N LEU A 49 -22.92 7.95 10.17
CA LEU A 49 -22.45 8.23 11.53
C LEU A 49 -22.83 9.63 12.02
N SER A 50 -23.09 10.56 11.10
CA SER A 50 -23.48 11.95 11.38
C SER A 50 -24.99 12.20 11.25
N LEU A 51 -25.80 11.16 11.01
CA LEU A 51 -27.26 11.25 10.92
C LEU A 51 -27.92 11.01 12.29
N SER A 52 -28.97 10.18 12.35
CA SER A 52 -29.65 9.85 13.59
C SER A 52 -28.89 8.84 14.45
N ASP A 53 -29.25 8.73 15.73
CA ASP A 53 -28.72 7.69 16.62
C ASP A 53 -28.98 6.27 16.12
N HIS A 54 -30.10 6.07 15.42
CA HIS A 54 -30.45 4.80 14.79
C HIS A 54 -29.48 4.48 13.64
N ASP A 55 -29.27 5.43 12.73
CA ASP A 55 -28.38 5.24 11.57
C ASP A 55 -26.92 5.03 12.00
N ARG A 56 -26.48 5.77 13.03
CA ARG A 56 -25.15 5.62 13.62
C ARG A 56 -24.96 4.21 14.19
N LYS A 57 -25.95 3.66 14.91
CA LYS A 57 -25.91 2.29 15.44
C LYS A 57 -25.89 1.26 14.31
N GLU A 58 -26.67 1.48 13.26
CA GLU A 58 -26.68 0.58 12.09
C GLU A 58 -25.33 0.57 11.37
N CYS A 59 -24.72 1.74 11.19
CA CYS A 59 -23.38 1.87 10.61
C CYS A 59 -22.32 1.14 11.41
N LYS A 60 -22.30 1.31 12.74
CA LYS A 60 -21.37 0.57 13.60
C LYS A 60 -21.60 -0.95 13.51
N ARG A 61 -22.86 -1.39 13.40
CA ARG A 61 -23.21 -2.82 13.25
C ARG A 61 -22.73 -3.40 11.91
N GLU A 62 -22.91 -2.67 10.82
CA GLU A 62 -22.43 -3.09 9.49
C GLU A 62 -20.91 -3.21 9.45
N VAL A 63 -20.19 -2.23 10.02
CA VAL A 63 -18.72 -2.29 10.16
C VAL A 63 -18.31 -3.54 10.95
N ALA A 64 -18.89 -3.77 12.12
CA ALA A 64 -18.57 -4.94 12.95
C ALA A 64 -18.87 -6.26 12.23
N ARG A 65 -19.99 -6.32 11.51
CA ARG A 65 -20.38 -7.50 10.71
C ARG A 65 -19.39 -7.75 9.57
N ALA A 66 -18.98 -6.71 8.84
CA ALA A 66 -18.05 -6.86 7.73
C ALA A 66 -16.65 -7.27 8.22
N ALA A 67 -16.17 -6.62 9.28
CA ALA A 67 -14.90 -6.96 9.93
C ALA A 67 -14.89 -8.40 10.48
N SER A 68 -15.95 -8.84 11.15
CA SER A 68 -16.01 -10.20 11.73
C SER A 68 -16.16 -11.31 10.68
N LYS A 69 -16.89 -11.04 9.59
CA LYS A 69 -17.14 -12.07 8.56
C LYS A 69 -15.99 -12.19 7.56
N LEU A 70 -15.37 -11.08 7.18
CA LEU A 70 -14.42 -11.02 6.06
C LEU A 70 -13.06 -10.44 6.43
N GLY A 71 -12.97 -9.69 7.53
CA GLY A 71 -11.75 -8.95 7.89
C GLY A 71 -11.46 -7.75 6.98
N LEU A 72 -12.29 -7.49 5.95
CA LEU A 72 -12.08 -6.44 4.96
C LEU A 72 -13.42 -5.86 4.45
N PHE A 73 -13.46 -4.54 4.26
CA PHE A 73 -14.59 -3.81 3.69
C PHE A 73 -14.12 -2.47 3.10
N GLN A 74 -14.93 -1.92 2.21
CA GLN A 74 -14.73 -0.60 1.62
C GLN A 74 -15.56 0.44 2.38
N VAL A 75 -15.13 1.71 2.35
CA VAL A 75 -15.86 2.83 2.94
C VAL A 75 -16.03 3.96 1.94
N VAL A 76 -17.20 4.60 1.97
CA VAL A 76 -17.52 5.82 1.21
C VAL A 76 -18.01 6.91 2.15
N ASN A 77 -18.00 8.16 1.66
CA ASN A 77 -18.39 9.34 2.44
C ASN A 77 -17.65 9.41 3.80
N HIS A 78 -16.37 9.03 3.80
CA HIS A 78 -15.50 8.97 4.99
C HIS A 78 -15.04 10.34 5.50
N GLY A 79 -15.52 11.45 4.93
CA GLY A 79 -15.22 12.82 5.37
C GLY A 79 -13.84 13.37 4.96
N ILE A 80 -13.02 12.59 4.25
CA ILE A 80 -11.73 13.08 3.71
C ILE A 80 -12.01 13.71 2.34
N SER A 81 -11.58 14.96 2.14
CA SER A 81 -11.83 15.66 0.88
C SER A 81 -11.11 14.99 -0.29
N GLY A 82 -11.74 15.02 -1.47
CA GLY A 82 -11.13 14.53 -2.71
C GLY A 82 -9.84 15.27 -3.07
N GLU A 83 -9.72 16.55 -2.70
CA GLU A 83 -8.51 17.35 -2.87
C GLU A 83 -7.32 16.78 -2.08
N ILE A 84 -7.52 16.43 -0.80
CA ILE A 84 -6.48 15.83 0.04
C ILE A 84 -6.04 14.49 -0.56
N LEU A 85 -6.98 13.66 -1.01
CA LEU A 85 -6.67 12.38 -1.65
C LEU A 85 -5.90 12.56 -2.97
N ALA A 86 -6.29 13.52 -3.81
CA ALA A 86 -5.59 13.82 -5.06
C ALA A 86 -4.17 14.34 -4.80
N ARG A 87 -4.01 15.23 -3.81
CA ARG A 87 -2.71 15.75 -3.40
C ARG A 87 -1.82 14.64 -2.83
N MET A 88 -2.38 13.74 -2.02
CA MET A 88 -1.66 12.55 -1.52
C MET A 88 -1.11 11.71 -2.67
N LYS A 89 -1.95 11.38 -3.65
CA LYS A 89 -1.52 10.61 -4.83
C LYS A 89 -0.40 11.31 -5.61
N CYS A 90 -0.51 12.62 -5.79
CA CYS A 90 0.51 13.42 -6.47
C CYS A 90 1.86 13.39 -5.72
N GLU A 91 1.85 13.59 -4.41
CA GLU A 91 3.08 13.56 -3.61
C GLU A 91 3.69 12.16 -3.50
N GLN A 92 2.87 11.11 -3.40
CA GLN A 92 3.34 9.72 -3.48
C GLN A 92 4.06 9.46 -4.81
N GLN A 93 3.47 9.86 -5.93
CA GLN A 93 4.09 9.68 -7.25
C GLN A 93 5.41 10.44 -7.36
N LYS A 94 5.48 11.68 -6.88
CA LYS A 94 6.74 12.46 -6.85
C LYS A 94 7.83 11.75 -6.06
N LEU A 95 7.48 11.13 -4.93
CA LEU A 95 8.41 10.38 -4.10
C LEU A 95 8.97 9.16 -4.85
N PHE A 96 8.10 8.38 -5.51
CA PHE A 96 8.53 7.21 -6.28
C PHE A 96 9.29 7.56 -7.56
N TRP A 97 8.99 8.68 -8.21
CA TRP A 97 9.69 9.15 -9.43
C TRP A 97 11.07 9.74 -9.19
N GLN A 98 11.50 9.89 -7.94
CA GLN A 98 12.87 10.28 -7.68
C GLN A 98 13.85 9.24 -8.23
N PRO A 99 15.09 9.64 -8.60
CA PRO A 99 16.11 8.70 -9.03
C PRO A 99 16.31 7.59 -8.00
N PHE A 100 16.46 6.34 -8.44
CA PHE A 100 16.61 5.17 -7.56
C PHE A 100 17.72 5.39 -6.51
N GLN A 101 18.86 5.91 -6.94
CA GLN A 101 20.00 6.22 -6.07
C GLN A 101 19.67 7.26 -4.99
N LYS A 102 18.73 8.16 -5.27
CA LYS A 102 18.25 9.13 -4.28
C LYS A 102 17.32 8.45 -3.28
N LYS A 103 16.36 7.64 -3.74
CA LYS A 103 15.45 6.85 -2.89
C LYS A 103 16.19 5.94 -1.90
N VAL A 104 17.30 5.31 -2.33
CA VAL A 104 18.14 4.43 -1.49
C VAL A 104 19.01 5.22 -0.50
N LYS A 105 19.45 6.44 -0.87
CA LYS A 105 20.34 7.27 -0.04
C LYS A 105 19.61 8.20 0.91
N GLU A 106 18.34 8.49 0.67
CA GLU A 106 17.50 9.33 1.51
C GLU A 106 17.20 8.63 2.85
N LYS A 107 18.18 8.73 3.75
CA LYS A 107 17.95 8.62 5.19
C LYS A 107 17.28 9.92 5.64
N PHE A 108 15.95 9.95 5.65
CA PHE A 108 15.18 11.13 6.07
C PHE A 108 15.47 11.57 7.51
N LEU A 109 16.01 10.65 8.33
CA LEU A 109 16.54 10.90 9.67
C LEU A 109 17.87 10.16 9.82
N ASP A 110 18.74 10.64 10.72
CA ASP A 110 19.98 9.95 11.17
C ASP A 110 19.69 8.67 11.99
N THR A 111 18.49 8.12 11.82
CA THR A 111 18.06 6.87 12.42
C THR A 111 18.29 5.73 11.43
N SER A 112 18.63 4.56 11.95
CA SER A 112 18.94 3.34 11.18
C SER A 112 17.72 2.70 10.50
N THR A 113 16.58 3.39 10.38
CA THR A 113 15.36 2.84 9.78
C THR A 113 15.35 3.13 8.29
N ASP A 114 15.45 2.09 7.48
CA ASP A 114 15.31 2.18 6.03
C ASP A 114 13.85 2.53 5.68
N TYR A 115 13.63 3.76 5.21
CA TYR A 115 12.31 4.23 4.78
C TYR A 115 11.90 3.63 3.46
N TYR A 116 12.85 3.19 2.64
CA TYR A 116 12.61 2.73 1.29
C TYR A 116 13.10 1.30 1.14
N HIS A 117 12.23 0.43 0.66
CA HIS A 117 12.58 -0.94 0.34
C HIS A 117 12.03 -1.33 -1.02
N TRP A 118 12.73 -2.25 -1.69
CA TRP A 118 12.32 -2.75 -2.99
C TRP A 118 12.73 -4.20 -3.15
N GLY A 119 11.80 -4.97 -3.70
CA GLY A 119 11.89 -6.41 -3.80
C GLY A 119 12.11 -7.12 -2.47
N ASN A 120 12.54 -8.37 -2.58
CA ASN A 120 13.03 -9.15 -1.45
C ASN A 120 14.53 -9.43 -1.66
N PRO A 121 15.44 -8.79 -0.91
CA PRO A 121 16.88 -8.99 -1.09
C PRO A 121 17.35 -10.42 -0.79
N ASN A 122 16.57 -11.18 -0.02
CA ASN A 122 16.89 -12.54 0.40
C ASN A 122 16.15 -13.61 -0.43
N ALA A 123 15.53 -13.23 -1.56
CA ALA A 123 14.80 -14.18 -2.39
C ALA A 123 15.76 -15.18 -3.06
N THR A 124 15.59 -16.46 -2.74
CA THR A 124 16.33 -17.58 -3.37
C THR A 124 15.50 -18.36 -4.38
N SER A 125 14.20 -18.05 -4.48
CA SER A 125 13.26 -18.66 -5.44
C SER A 125 12.23 -17.66 -5.94
N LEU A 126 11.55 -18.00 -7.04
CA LEU A 126 10.44 -17.18 -7.56
C LEU A 126 9.28 -17.02 -6.57
N MET A 127 9.06 -17.99 -5.67
CA MET A 127 7.99 -17.89 -4.67
C MET A 127 8.27 -16.81 -3.61
N GLN A 128 9.53 -16.39 -3.48
CA GLN A 128 9.97 -15.34 -2.56
C GLN A 128 10.19 -14.00 -3.28
N PHE A 129 10.01 -13.97 -4.60
CA PHE A 129 10.18 -12.78 -5.42
C PHE A 129 9.06 -11.76 -5.12
N SER A 130 9.44 -10.47 -5.08
CA SER A 130 8.50 -9.37 -4.86
C SER A 130 8.72 -8.32 -5.94
N TRP A 131 7.75 -8.16 -6.85
CA TRP A 131 7.75 -7.06 -7.83
C TRP A 131 7.10 -5.82 -7.19
N SER A 132 7.81 -5.21 -6.23
CA SER A 132 7.28 -4.03 -5.54
C SER A 132 8.38 -3.19 -4.93
N GLU A 133 8.13 -1.90 -4.87
CA GLU A 133 8.84 -0.95 -4.02
C GLU A 133 7.86 -0.31 -3.04
N ALA A 134 8.35 0.13 -1.90
CA ALA A 134 7.53 0.81 -0.91
C ALA A 134 8.34 1.77 -0.05
N PHE A 135 7.64 2.82 0.40
CA PHE A 135 8.13 3.70 1.44
C PHE A 135 7.37 3.43 2.75
N HIS A 136 8.10 3.08 3.81
CA HIS A 136 7.58 2.98 5.16
C HIS A 136 7.92 4.25 5.95
N ILE A 137 6.90 5.07 6.23
CA ILE A 137 7.07 6.41 6.80
C ILE A 137 6.32 6.50 8.13
N PRO A 138 7.02 6.33 9.28
CA PRO A 138 6.40 6.51 10.58
C PRO A 138 5.87 7.94 10.78
N LEU A 139 4.64 8.08 11.30
CA LEU A 139 3.98 9.38 11.45
C LEU A 139 4.75 10.36 12.34
N ASN A 140 5.43 9.87 13.38
CA ASN A 140 6.30 10.68 14.24
C ASN A 140 7.50 11.27 13.46
N HIS A 141 7.94 10.62 12.38
CA HIS A 141 9.03 11.12 11.54
C HIS A 141 8.56 12.20 10.56
N VAL A 142 7.30 12.16 10.13
CA VAL A 142 6.69 13.20 9.28
C VAL A 142 6.73 14.58 9.96
N GLN A 143 6.60 14.63 11.29
CA GLN A 143 6.71 15.86 12.07
C GLN A 143 8.15 16.42 12.11
N MET A 144 9.15 15.58 11.85
CA MET A 144 10.57 15.92 11.87
C MET A 144 11.11 16.28 10.49
N TRP A 145 10.34 16.04 9.42
CA TRP A 145 10.75 16.39 8.06
C TRP A 145 10.96 17.89 7.91
N LYS A 146 12.19 18.30 7.56
CA LYS A 146 12.54 19.66 7.17
C LYS A 146 11.88 20.03 5.83
N GLU A 147 11.86 21.33 5.52
CA GLU A 147 11.07 22.04 4.49
C GLU A 147 10.98 21.40 3.08
N TYR A 148 11.89 20.50 2.70
CA TYR A 148 11.93 19.85 1.39
C TYR A 148 10.68 19.03 1.03
N ASN A 149 9.84 18.65 2.00
CA ASN A 149 8.57 17.93 1.80
C ASN A 149 7.40 18.57 2.56
N SER A 150 7.36 19.90 2.67
CA SER A 150 6.29 20.63 3.39
C SER A 150 4.88 20.25 2.94
N THR A 151 4.73 19.93 1.66
CA THR A 151 3.45 19.51 1.07
C THR A 151 3.07 18.07 1.44
N LEU A 152 3.95 17.08 1.27
CA LEU A 152 3.66 15.70 1.69
C LEU A 152 3.44 15.63 3.21
N ARG A 153 4.22 16.38 3.99
CA ARG A 153 4.02 16.55 5.44
C ARG A 153 2.64 17.12 5.76
N TYR A 154 2.19 18.16 5.06
CA TYR A 154 0.87 18.74 5.26
C TYR A 154 -0.24 17.70 5.03
N VAL A 155 -0.17 16.97 3.92
CA VAL A 155 -1.17 15.96 3.55
C VAL A 155 -1.19 14.80 4.55
N LEU A 156 -0.02 14.30 4.99
CA LEU A 156 0.08 13.22 5.98
C LEU A 156 -0.41 13.65 7.38
N ASN A 157 -0.28 14.93 7.73
CA ASN A 157 -0.76 15.47 9.01
C ASN A 157 -2.22 15.93 8.97
N THR A 158 -2.87 15.95 7.80
CA THR A 158 -4.28 16.31 7.73
C THR A 158 -5.07 15.17 8.36
N LYS A 159 -5.49 15.36 9.62
CA LYS A 159 -6.13 14.31 10.43
C LYS A 159 -7.32 13.72 9.67
N ILE A 160 -7.27 12.41 9.46
CA ILE A 160 -8.50 11.61 9.36
C ILE A 160 -9.04 11.61 10.80
N THR A 161 -10.14 12.30 11.04
CA THR A 161 -10.73 12.46 12.38
C THR A 161 -10.92 11.08 13.03
N PRO A 162 -10.26 10.78 14.18
CA PRO A 162 -10.30 9.47 14.82
C PRO A 162 -11.64 9.10 15.46
N ASP A 163 -12.62 10.00 15.50
CA ASP A 163 -13.81 9.84 16.32
C ASP A 163 -14.82 8.80 15.80
N LEU A 164 -14.46 8.04 14.75
CA LEU A 164 -15.31 7.01 14.17
C LEU A 164 -15.31 5.66 14.91
N PHE A 165 -14.32 5.38 15.78
CA PHE A 165 -14.11 4.02 16.31
C PHE A 165 -14.04 3.91 17.84
N VAL A 166 -14.50 4.92 18.58
CA VAL A 166 -14.81 4.80 20.03
C VAL A 166 -16.32 4.76 20.25
#